data_AF-A0A7V9FQC8-F1
#
_entry.id   AF-A0A7V9FQC8-F1
#
_cell.length_a   1.000
_cell.length_b   1.000
_cell.length_c   1.000
_cell.angle_alpha   90.00
_cell.angle_beta   90.00
_cell.angle_gamma   90.00
#
_symmetry.space_group_name_H-M   'P 1'
#
loop_
_entity.id
_entity.type
_entity.pdbx_description
1 polymer ?
#
loop_
_entity_poly.entity_id
_entity_poly.type
_entity_poly.pdbx_seq_one_letter_code
_entity_poly.pdbx_strand_id
1 'polypeptide(L)'
;MLRRVALTAAAVALFLPGAASASGGEVAFDGGSQQEQRQVRTALAVSSFDWSLVPRQVTVHIGRYGTSHSAPGHVWLDAGLLRAGTFAWGTVMDEFAHQVDFFLLYEPRRKVLQERLGATAWCYEVSGLGHGANGCERFASMVAWAYWPSKENAYRPSSRTDETASMPAAEFRSLLADLIGAPRTIAPLKNR
;
A
#
# COMPACT_ATOMS: atom_id res chain seq x y z
N MET A 1 50.26 8.57 -49.68
CA MET A 1 48.84 8.18 -49.86
C MET A 1 48.50 7.09 -48.85
N LEU A 2 47.53 7.36 -47.95
CA LEU A 2 46.73 6.43 -47.10
C LEU A 2 47.48 5.37 -46.25
N ARG A 3 47.20 5.10 -44.97
CA ARG A 3 46.16 5.51 -44.02
C ARG A 3 46.62 5.07 -42.63
N ARG A 4 46.50 5.96 -41.64
CA ARG A 4 46.57 5.65 -40.20
C ARG A 4 45.29 4.92 -39.79
N VAL A 5 45.35 3.86 -38.99
CA VAL A 5 44.25 3.47 -38.09
C VAL A 5 44.84 2.89 -36.81
N ALA A 6 44.78 3.69 -35.74
CA ALA A 6 44.97 3.24 -34.37
C ALA A 6 43.60 2.80 -33.82
N LEU A 7 43.55 1.63 -33.18
CA LEU A 7 42.37 1.12 -32.49
C LEU A 7 42.63 1.18 -30.98
N THR A 8 42.15 2.24 -30.34
CA THR A 8 41.99 2.34 -28.89
C THR A 8 40.56 1.92 -28.54
N ALA A 9 40.41 0.74 -27.95
CA ALA A 9 39.13 0.29 -27.41
C ALA A 9 38.91 0.92 -26.03
N ALA A 10 37.99 1.89 -25.95
CA ALA A 10 37.50 2.43 -24.69
C ALA A 10 36.32 1.58 -24.19
N ALA A 11 36.53 0.82 -23.11
CA ALA A 11 35.47 0.13 -22.40
C ALA A 11 34.72 1.12 -21.50
N VAL A 12 33.57 1.61 -21.98
CA VAL A 12 32.62 2.35 -21.15
C VAL A 12 31.77 1.31 -20.39
N ALA A 13 32.12 1.08 -19.12
CA ALA A 13 31.26 0.33 -18.21
C ALA A 13 30.04 1.21 -17.86
N LEU A 14 28.89 0.88 -18.45
CA LEU A 14 27.60 1.43 -18.08
C LEU A 14 27.24 0.96 -16.67
N PHE A 15 27.39 1.85 -15.69
CA PHE A 15 26.67 1.72 -14.42
C PHE A 15 25.20 2.01 -14.67
N LEU A 16 24.45 0.97 -15.06
CA LEU A 16 23.00 0.99 -14.91
C LEU A 16 22.72 0.88 -13.41
N PRO A 17 22.16 1.89 -12.72
CA PRO A 17 21.61 1.65 -11.40
C PRO A 17 20.51 0.62 -11.59
N GLY A 18 20.72 -0.59 -11.07
CA GLY A 18 19.65 -1.56 -10.96
C GLY A 18 18.55 -0.90 -10.16
N ALA A 19 17.39 -0.69 -10.79
CA ALA A 19 16.17 -0.38 -10.07
C ALA A 19 15.86 -1.61 -9.21
N ALA A 20 16.41 -1.64 -8.00
CA ALA A 20 15.97 -2.54 -6.97
C ALA A 20 14.55 -2.09 -6.60
N SER A 21 13.56 -2.59 -7.34
CA SER A 21 12.15 -2.42 -7.01
C SER A 21 11.89 -3.18 -5.71
N ALA A 22 12.16 -2.50 -4.60
CA ALA A 22 11.95 -3.01 -3.26
C ALA A 22 10.44 -3.02 -2.96
N SER A 23 9.68 -3.96 -3.55
CA SER A 23 8.24 -4.22 -3.28
C SER A 23 7.34 -2.96 -3.16
N GLY A 24 7.79 -1.84 -3.71
CA GLY A 24 7.44 -0.51 -3.25
C GLY A 24 7.11 0.29 -4.48
N GLY A 25 5.82 0.57 -4.66
CA GLY A 25 5.32 1.38 -5.75
C GLY A 25 6.05 2.71 -5.83
N GLU A 26 5.95 3.35 -6.98
CA GLU A 26 6.60 4.64 -7.17
C GLU A 26 5.89 5.70 -6.32
N VAL A 27 6.61 6.34 -5.39
CA VAL A 27 6.05 7.33 -4.46
C VAL A 27 6.78 8.66 -4.59
N ALA A 28 6.03 9.71 -4.91
CA ALA A 28 6.46 11.10 -4.80
C ALA A 28 5.90 11.72 -3.52
N PHE A 29 6.60 12.71 -2.96
CA PHE A 29 6.18 13.41 -1.77
C PHE A 29 5.95 14.90 -2.06
N ASP A 30 4.81 15.39 -1.58
CA ASP A 30 4.48 16.81 -1.51
C ASP A 30 4.37 17.20 -0.03
N GLY A 31 5.32 18.01 0.44
CA GLY A 31 5.43 18.37 1.84
C GLY A 31 6.07 17.30 2.74
N GLY A 32 5.86 17.46 4.04
CA GLY A 32 6.48 16.65 5.08
C GLY A 32 7.99 16.85 5.26
N SER A 33 8.45 16.61 6.47
CA SER A 33 9.87 16.47 6.81
C SER A 33 10.43 15.14 6.29
N GLN A 34 11.77 15.05 6.19
CA GLN A 34 12.43 13.79 5.84
C GLN A 34 12.08 12.64 6.81
N GLN A 35 11.80 12.96 8.07
CA GLN A 35 11.40 11.97 9.07
C GLN A 35 10.01 11.42 8.77
N GLU A 36 9.04 12.28 8.45
CA GLU A 36 7.67 11.87 8.11
C GLU A 36 7.65 11.07 6.80
N GLN A 37 8.38 11.52 5.77
CA GLN A 37 8.53 10.76 4.52
C GLN A 37 9.16 9.39 4.76
N ARG A 38 10.13 9.29 5.68
CA ARG A 38 10.73 8.02 6.09
C ARG A 38 9.71 7.11 6.79
N GLN A 39 8.79 7.64 7.60
CA GLN A 39 7.73 6.83 8.21
C GLN A 39 6.87 6.17 7.13
N VAL A 40 6.47 6.93 6.11
CA VAL A 40 5.70 6.39 4.98
C VAL A 40 6.47 5.29 4.26
N ARG A 41 7.72 5.56 3.86
CA ARG A 41 8.55 4.55 3.17
C ARG A 41 8.76 3.29 4.00
N THR A 42 8.96 3.45 5.31
CA THR A 42 9.19 2.33 6.23
C THR A 42 7.92 1.51 6.39
N ALA A 43 6.75 2.15 6.56
CA ALA A 43 5.48 1.46 6.63
C ALA A 43 5.26 0.59 5.39
N LEU A 44 5.40 1.16 4.19
CA LEU A 44 5.23 0.38 2.96
C LEU A 44 6.25 -0.76 2.85
N ALA A 45 7.50 -0.53 3.25
CA ALA A 45 8.57 -1.53 3.16
C ALA A 45 8.45 -2.70 4.17
N VAL A 46 7.76 -2.50 5.31
CA VAL A 46 7.51 -3.60 6.26
C VAL A 46 6.28 -4.43 5.91
N SER A 47 5.39 -3.90 5.06
CA SER A 47 4.29 -4.67 4.50
C SER A 47 4.82 -5.74 3.54
N SER A 48 4.24 -6.94 3.61
CA SER A 48 4.47 -7.99 2.62
C SER A 48 3.61 -7.81 1.36
N PHE A 49 2.81 -6.75 1.26
CA PHE A 49 2.07 -6.44 0.05
C PHE A 49 3.02 -5.98 -1.05
N ASP A 50 2.75 -6.35 -2.29
CA ASP A 50 3.52 -5.86 -3.44
C ASP A 50 2.92 -4.55 -3.95
N TRP A 51 3.45 -3.43 -3.46
CA TRP A 51 2.97 -2.11 -3.85
C TRP A 51 3.31 -1.75 -5.32
N SER A 52 4.14 -2.54 -6.01
CA SER A 52 4.40 -2.35 -7.44
C SER A 52 3.21 -2.73 -8.33
N LEU A 53 2.20 -3.41 -7.77
CA LEU A 53 0.94 -3.69 -8.45
C LEU A 53 0.15 -2.42 -8.79
N VAL A 54 0.34 -1.33 -8.05
CA VAL A 54 -0.27 -0.04 -8.38
C VAL A 54 0.43 0.50 -9.64
N PRO A 55 -0.27 0.64 -10.78
CA PRO A 55 0.38 0.81 -12.09
C PRO A 55 0.90 2.23 -12.34
N ARG A 56 0.99 3.06 -11.31
CA ARG A 56 1.27 4.50 -11.40
C ARG A 56 2.00 4.98 -10.16
N GLN A 57 2.73 6.08 -10.32
CA GLN A 57 3.25 6.85 -9.19
C GLN A 57 2.09 7.41 -8.34
N VAL A 58 2.21 7.25 -7.03
CA VAL A 58 1.31 7.83 -6.02
C VAL A 58 1.97 9.07 -5.41
N THR A 59 1.26 10.19 -5.40
CA THR A 59 1.73 11.40 -4.70
C THR A 59 1.21 11.39 -3.27
N VAL A 60 2.13 11.43 -2.32
CA VAL A 60 1.83 11.50 -0.89
C VAL A 60 1.97 12.94 -0.41
N HIS A 61 0.84 13.53 -0.05
CA HIS A 61 0.76 14.85 0.55
C HIS A 61 0.87 14.72 2.07
N ILE A 62 1.84 15.39 2.68
CA ILE A 62 2.04 15.37 4.13
C ILE A 62 1.87 16.79 4.68
N GLY A 63 0.88 16.95 5.56
CA GLY A 63 0.50 18.25 6.09
C GLY A 63 -0.37 18.14 7.34
N ARG A 64 -0.97 19.26 7.76
CA ARG A 64 -1.91 19.29 8.89
C ARG A 64 -3.33 19.18 8.34
N TYR A 65 -3.85 17.96 8.26
CA TYR A 65 -5.15 17.66 7.65
C TYR A 65 -6.19 17.24 8.68
N GLY A 66 -5.77 16.83 9.88
CA GLY A 66 -6.67 16.30 10.92
C GLY A 66 -7.07 14.84 10.68
N THR A 67 -7.45 14.50 9.45
CA THR A 67 -7.72 13.12 9.01
C THR A 67 -6.91 12.79 7.75
N SER A 68 -6.41 11.57 7.70
CA SER A 68 -5.82 11.02 6.47
C SER A 68 -6.93 10.57 5.54
N HIS A 69 -6.66 10.59 4.23
CA HIS A 69 -7.59 10.10 3.21
C HIS A 69 -6.86 9.87 1.89
N SER A 70 -7.55 9.20 0.97
CA SER A 70 -7.02 8.84 -0.34
C SER A 70 -7.96 9.23 -1.48
N ALA A 71 -7.37 9.58 -2.61
CA ALA A 71 -8.04 9.74 -3.90
C ALA A 71 -7.20 9.04 -5.00
N PRO A 72 -7.74 8.80 -6.20
CA PRO A 72 -6.98 8.13 -7.25
C PRO A 72 -5.65 8.82 -7.58
N GLY A 73 -4.52 8.16 -7.28
CA GLY A 73 -3.16 8.64 -7.49
C GLY A 73 -2.61 9.54 -6.37
N HIS A 74 -3.39 9.79 -5.32
CA HIS A 74 -3.07 10.74 -4.26
C HIS A 74 -3.42 10.20 -2.88
N VAL A 75 -2.53 10.42 -1.92
CA VAL A 75 -2.72 10.05 -0.51
C VAL A 75 -2.39 11.26 0.35
N TRP A 76 -3.29 11.67 1.24
CA TRP A 76 -3.07 12.73 2.21
C TRP A 76 -2.88 12.12 3.59
N LEU A 77 -1.74 12.41 4.22
CA LEU A 77 -1.39 11.91 5.54
C LEU A 77 -1.21 13.05 6.51
N ASP A 78 -1.86 12.96 7.67
CA ASP A 78 -1.66 13.94 8.72
C ASP A 78 -0.27 13.79 9.36
N ALA A 79 0.47 14.90 9.39
CA ALA A 79 1.81 14.98 9.98
C ALA A 79 1.80 14.70 11.50
N GLY A 80 0.72 15.00 12.21
CA GLY A 80 0.52 14.62 13.61
C GLY A 80 0.44 13.11 13.79
N LEU A 81 -0.31 12.43 12.92
CA LEU A 81 -0.36 10.97 12.90
C LEU A 81 1.02 10.37 12.62
N LEU A 82 1.72 10.82 11.58
CA LEU A 82 3.05 10.27 11.23
C LEU A 82 4.09 10.43 12.35
N ARG A 83 3.98 11.47 13.18
CA ARG A 83 4.84 11.66 14.36
C ARG A 83 4.61 10.62 15.46
N ALA A 84 3.51 9.88 15.44
CA ALA A 84 3.29 8.73 16.33
C ALA A 84 4.14 7.51 15.95
N GLY A 85 4.91 7.57 14.85
CA GLY A 85 5.84 6.53 14.45
C GLY A 85 5.13 5.25 14.00
N THR A 86 5.57 4.10 14.49
CA THR A 86 5.04 2.78 14.11
C THR A 86 3.52 2.65 14.26
N PHE A 87 2.91 3.35 15.21
CA PHE A 87 1.46 3.38 15.37
C PHE A 87 0.74 3.82 14.09
N ALA A 88 1.31 4.77 13.34
CA ALA A 88 0.73 5.31 12.12
C ALA A 88 0.83 4.37 10.91
N TRP A 89 1.67 3.34 10.97
CA TRP A 89 2.00 2.55 9.78
C TRP A 89 0.81 1.76 9.25
N GLY A 90 -0.11 1.31 10.12
CA GLY A 90 -1.36 0.69 9.70
C GLY A 90 -2.18 1.62 8.81
N THR A 91 -2.40 2.86 9.26
CA THR A 91 -3.11 3.88 8.46
C THR A 91 -2.38 4.23 7.17
N VAL A 92 -1.04 4.29 7.16
CA VAL A 92 -0.32 4.49 5.88
C VAL A 92 -0.64 3.38 4.88
N MET A 93 -0.66 2.11 5.31
CA MET A 93 -0.97 0.98 4.43
C MET A 93 -2.44 0.96 4.00
N ASP A 94 -3.33 1.34 4.90
CA ASP A 94 -4.77 1.47 4.67
C ASP A 94 -5.07 2.48 3.56
N GLU A 95 -4.50 3.69 3.68
CA GLU A 95 -4.62 4.73 2.65
C GLU A 95 -4.02 4.30 1.31
N PHE A 96 -2.86 3.64 1.33
CA PHE A 96 -2.28 3.08 0.11
C PHE A 96 -3.11 1.94 -0.48
N ALA A 97 -3.84 1.17 0.32
CA ALA A 97 -4.70 0.11 -0.16
C ALA A 97 -5.86 0.67 -0.98
N HIS A 98 -6.37 1.88 -0.69
CA HIS A 98 -7.34 2.53 -1.58
C HIS A 98 -6.81 2.75 -3.01
N GLN A 99 -5.48 2.92 -3.19
CA GLN A 99 -4.91 2.98 -4.54
C GLN A 99 -5.07 1.66 -5.29
N VAL A 100 -4.99 0.53 -4.59
CA VAL A 100 -5.28 -0.80 -5.16
C VAL A 100 -6.74 -0.89 -5.58
N ASP A 101 -7.66 -0.37 -4.76
CA ASP A 101 -9.08 -0.28 -5.14
C ASP A 101 -9.28 0.58 -6.39
N PHE A 102 -8.74 1.79 -6.40
CA PHE A 102 -8.92 2.73 -7.51
C PHE A 102 -8.41 2.19 -8.85
N PHE A 103 -7.30 1.45 -8.86
CA PHE A 103 -6.63 1.08 -10.10
C PHE A 103 -6.76 -0.40 -10.51
N LEU A 104 -7.01 -1.31 -9.56
CA LEU A 104 -7.03 -2.75 -9.85
C LEU A 104 -8.39 -3.41 -9.60
N LEU A 105 -9.25 -2.81 -8.78
CA LEU A 105 -10.57 -3.38 -8.48
C LEU A 105 -11.64 -2.72 -9.34
N TYR A 106 -12.11 -3.45 -10.35
CA TYR A 106 -13.32 -3.11 -11.11
C TYR A 106 -14.52 -3.89 -10.55
N GLU A 107 -15.74 -3.54 -10.97
CA GLU A 107 -16.99 -3.99 -10.33
C GLU A 107 -17.06 -5.50 -10.03
N PRO A 108 -16.82 -6.42 -10.98
CA PRO A 108 -16.74 -7.85 -10.69
C PRO A 108 -15.86 -8.23 -9.50
N ARG A 109 -14.68 -7.63 -9.35
CA ARG A 109 -13.76 -7.90 -8.24
C ARG A 109 -14.27 -7.28 -6.94
N ARG A 110 -14.77 -6.04 -7.02
CA ARG A 110 -15.39 -5.33 -5.88
C ARG A 110 -16.57 -6.10 -5.31
N LYS A 111 -17.42 -6.66 -6.17
CA LYS A 111 -18.57 -7.48 -5.75
C LYS A 111 -18.13 -8.72 -4.99
N VAL A 112 -17.15 -9.46 -5.51
CA VAL A 112 -16.59 -10.63 -4.81
C VAL A 112 -16.03 -10.22 -3.45
N LEU A 113 -15.25 -9.13 -3.38
CA LEU A 113 -14.70 -8.66 -2.11
C LEU A 113 -15.79 -8.21 -1.13
N GLN A 114 -16.78 -7.45 -1.59
CA GLN A 114 -17.89 -6.99 -0.77
C GLN A 114 -18.63 -8.16 -0.11
N GLU A 115 -18.98 -9.19 -0.90
CA GLU A 115 -19.65 -10.40 -0.40
C GLU A 115 -18.77 -11.14 0.62
N ARG A 116 -17.46 -11.28 0.33
CA ARG A 116 -16.53 -12.03 1.20
C ARG A 116 -16.16 -11.28 2.48
N LEU A 117 -16.16 -9.95 2.46
CA LEU A 117 -15.88 -9.09 3.60
C LEU A 117 -17.14 -8.79 4.44
N GLY A 118 -18.32 -9.18 3.97
CA GLY A 118 -19.60 -8.92 4.66
C GLY A 118 -19.99 -7.44 4.69
N ALA A 119 -19.61 -6.68 3.66
CA ALA A 119 -19.95 -5.26 3.54
C ALA A 119 -21.32 -5.02 2.90
N THR A 120 -21.94 -3.89 3.23
CA THR A 120 -23.28 -3.50 2.74
C THR A 120 -23.22 -2.87 1.35
N ALA A 121 -22.25 -1.99 1.13
CA ALA A 121 -21.94 -1.34 -0.14
C ALA A 121 -20.44 -1.40 -0.38
N TRP A 122 -19.97 -1.08 -1.59
CA TRP A 122 -18.53 -1.09 -1.84
C TRP A 122 -17.85 0.10 -1.17
N CYS A 123 -18.22 1.33 -1.49
CA CYS A 123 -17.73 2.53 -0.82
C CYS A 123 -18.91 3.40 -0.39
N TYR A 124 -18.80 4.70 -0.63
CA TYR A 124 -19.69 5.74 -0.15
C TYR A 124 -20.91 5.95 -1.06
N GLU A 125 -21.29 4.94 -1.86
CA GLU A 125 -22.44 5.06 -2.78
C GLU A 125 -23.77 5.12 -2.02
N VAL A 126 -23.82 4.61 -0.79
CA VAL A 126 -25.00 4.63 0.07
C VAL A 126 -24.76 5.57 1.25
N SER A 127 -25.55 6.65 1.31
CA SER A 127 -25.47 7.62 2.40
C SER A 127 -25.91 7.04 3.74
N GLY A 128 -25.25 7.43 4.83
CA GLY A 128 -25.64 7.07 6.20
C GLY A 128 -25.10 5.72 6.68
N LEU A 129 -24.35 5.00 5.85
CA LEU A 129 -23.59 3.84 6.30
C LEU A 129 -22.44 4.26 7.22
N GLY A 130 -22.23 3.50 8.28
CA GLY A 130 -21.03 3.62 9.10
C GLY A 130 -19.78 3.19 8.32
N HIS A 131 -18.61 3.68 8.72
CA HIS A 131 -17.33 3.44 8.03
C HIS A 131 -17.10 1.94 7.70
N GLY A 132 -17.15 1.06 8.70
CA GLY A 132 -17.00 -0.38 8.51
C GLY A 132 -18.18 -1.09 7.84
N ALA A 133 -19.22 -0.41 7.38
CA ALA A 133 -20.22 -1.02 6.49
C ALA A 133 -19.81 -0.93 5.01
N ASN A 134 -18.79 -0.15 4.70
CA ASN A 134 -18.25 0.01 3.35
C ASN A 134 -17.16 -1.03 3.08
N GLY A 135 -17.25 -1.71 1.94
CA GLY A 135 -16.34 -2.77 1.51
C GLY A 135 -14.92 -2.29 1.24
N CYS A 136 -14.72 -1.08 0.72
CA CYS A 136 -13.41 -0.52 0.46
C CYS A 136 -12.65 -0.16 1.73
N GLU A 137 -13.36 0.27 2.78
CA GLU A 137 -12.78 0.48 4.11
C GLU A 137 -12.37 -0.86 4.74
N ARG A 138 -13.27 -1.86 4.72
CA ARG A 138 -12.90 -3.23 5.15
C ARG A 138 -11.74 -3.80 4.35
N PHE A 139 -11.72 -3.58 3.05
CA PHE A 139 -10.65 -4.03 2.16
C PHE A 139 -9.31 -3.37 2.51
N ALA A 140 -9.29 -2.05 2.66
CA ALA A 140 -8.11 -1.30 3.04
C ALA A 140 -7.57 -1.77 4.40
N SER A 141 -8.47 -1.86 5.38
CA SER A 141 -8.18 -2.34 6.73
C SER A 141 -7.57 -3.75 6.70
N MET A 142 -8.16 -4.64 5.90
CA MET A 142 -7.67 -5.99 5.72
C MET A 142 -6.32 -6.06 5.00
N VAL A 143 -6.02 -5.19 4.03
CA VAL A 143 -4.68 -5.13 3.42
C VAL A 143 -3.65 -4.71 4.47
N ALA A 144 -3.92 -3.64 5.22
CA ALA A 144 -3.03 -3.12 6.26
C ALA A 144 -2.70 -4.19 7.32
N TRP A 145 -3.69 -5.00 7.73
CA TRP A 145 -3.51 -6.08 8.69
C TRP A 145 -2.89 -7.35 8.07
N ALA A 146 -3.47 -7.85 6.98
CA ALA A 146 -3.14 -9.18 6.47
C ALA A 146 -1.73 -9.27 5.88
N TYR A 147 -1.15 -8.15 5.46
CA TYR A 147 0.21 -8.07 4.93
C TYR A 147 1.24 -7.55 5.93
N TRP A 148 0.81 -7.10 7.11
CA TRP A 148 1.70 -6.80 8.24
C TRP A 148 1.04 -7.15 9.60
N PRO A 149 0.88 -8.45 9.93
CA PRO A 149 0.19 -8.88 11.14
C PRO A 149 1.10 -8.81 12.38
N SER A 150 1.61 -7.60 12.65
CA SER A 150 2.47 -7.30 13.80
C SER A 150 1.63 -6.94 15.03
N LYS A 151 2.17 -7.19 16.23
CA LYS A 151 1.61 -6.67 17.49
C LYS A 151 1.64 -5.15 17.56
N GLU A 152 2.52 -4.52 16.79
CA GLU A 152 2.67 -3.06 16.70
C GLU A 152 1.66 -2.42 15.72
N ASN A 153 0.96 -3.22 14.93
CA ASN A 153 0.02 -2.70 13.94
C ASN A 153 -1.26 -2.27 14.66
N ALA A 154 -1.62 -0.99 14.55
CA ALA A 154 -2.85 -0.43 15.13
C ALA A 154 -4.14 -1.08 14.59
N TYR A 155 -4.06 -1.72 13.41
CA TYR A 155 -5.16 -2.43 12.77
C TYR A 155 -5.29 -3.88 13.25
N ARG A 156 -4.47 -4.31 14.22
CA ARG A 156 -4.59 -5.63 14.84
C ARG A 156 -5.99 -5.83 15.42
N PRO A 157 -6.74 -6.86 15.02
CA PRO A 157 -8.07 -7.11 15.56
C PRO A 157 -7.98 -7.43 17.05
N SER A 158 -8.77 -6.72 17.83
CA SER A 158 -9.01 -6.89 19.25
C SER A 158 -10.32 -7.62 19.54
N SER A 159 -11.26 -7.59 18.58
CA SER A 159 -12.56 -8.23 18.66
C SER A 159 -12.96 -8.89 17.33
N ARG A 160 -14.03 -9.69 17.34
CA ARG A 160 -14.59 -10.30 16.12
C ARG A 160 -15.38 -9.32 15.25
N THR A 161 -15.68 -8.13 15.77
CA THR A 161 -16.46 -7.11 15.05
C THR A 161 -15.60 -6.05 14.38
N ASP A 162 -14.28 -6.08 14.60
CA ASP A 162 -13.34 -5.16 13.97
C ASP A 162 -13.32 -5.38 12.45
N GLU A 163 -13.08 -4.32 11.67
CA GLU A 163 -13.00 -4.42 10.21
C GLU A 163 -11.93 -5.41 9.75
N THR A 164 -10.81 -5.49 10.48
CA THR A 164 -9.72 -6.43 10.23
C THR A 164 -9.99 -7.86 10.72
N ALA A 165 -11.16 -8.09 11.31
CA ALA A 165 -11.69 -9.41 11.64
C ALA A 165 -12.76 -9.89 10.64
N SER A 166 -13.00 -9.15 9.53
CA SER A 166 -13.99 -9.52 8.51
C SER A 166 -13.81 -10.94 7.95
N MET A 167 -12.56 -11.39 7.84
CA MET A 167 -12.22 -12.76 7.46
C MET A 167 -10.80 -13.13 7.91
N PRO A 168 -10.41 -14.43 7.92
CA PRO A 168 -9.04 -14.81 8.26
C PRO A 168 -8.02 -14.21 7.29
N ALA A 169 -6.93 -13.64 7.81
CA ALA A 169 -5.91 -12.95 7.01
C ALA A 169 -5.30 -13.83 5.90
N ALA A 170 -5.11 -15.14 6.15
CA ALA A 170 -4.58 -16.07 5.13
C ALA A 170 -5.56 -16.32 3.98
N GLU A 171 -6.86 -16.36 4.27
CA GLU A 171 -7.90 -16.48 3.26
C GLU A 171 -8.02 -15.18 2.46
N PHE A 172 -7.91 -14.02 3.11
CA PHE A 172 -7.90 -12.72 2.43
C PHE A 172 -6.74 -12.60 1.44
N ARG A 173 -5.52 -12.97 1.84
CA ARG A 173 -4.36 -12.97 0.93
C ARG A 173 -4.54 -13.94 -0.24
N SER A 174 -5.15 -15.10 0.00
CA SER A 174 -5.45 -16.05 -1.07
C SER A 174 -6.45 -15.47 -2.07
N LEU A 175 -7.50 -14.81 -1.57
CA LEU A 175 -8.48 -14.13 -2.40
C LEU A 175 -7.85 -13.00 -3.24
N LEU A 176 -7.02 -12.14 -2.64
CA LEU A 176 -6.36 -11.07 -3.41
C LEU A 176 -5.35 -11.60 -4.42
N ALA A 177 -4.68 -12.72 -4.13
CA ALA A 177 -3.82 -13.38 -5.11
C ALA A 177 -4.62 -13.83 -6.34
N ASP A 178 -5.82 -14.38 -6.13
CA ASP A 178 -6.69 -14.82 -7.23
C ASP A 178 -7.27 -13.63 -8.01
N LEU A 179 -7.62 -12.53 -7.33
CA LEU A 179 -8.26 -11.38 -7.97
C LEU A 179 -7.27 -10.47 -8.71
N ILE A 180 -6.11 -10.16 -8.10
CA ILE A 180 -5.19 -9.12 -8.56
C ILE A 180 -3.72 -9.56 -8.60
N GLY A 181 -3.42 -10.84 -8.33
CA GLY A 181 -2.04 -11.33 -8.32
C GLY A 181 -1.20 -10.89 -7.11
N ALA A 182 -1.85 -10.49 -6.00
CA ALA A 182 -1.15 -10.12 -4.78
C ALA A 182 -0.42 -11.31 -4.12
N PRO A 183 0.58 -11.07 -3.25
CA PRO A 183 1.27 -12.14 -2.55
C PRO A 183 0.33 -12.98 -1.66
N ARG A 184 0.42 -14.31 -1.75
CA ARG A 184 -0.35 -15.25 -0.89
C ARG A 184 0.23 -15.37 0.53
N THR A 185 1.55 -15.26 0.62
CA THR A 185 2.32 -15.49 1.84
C THR A 185 2.98 -14.20 2.31
N ILE A 186 3.20 -14.11 3.62
CA ILE A 186 3.97 -13.03 4.22
C ILE A 186 5.45 -13.38 4.07
N ALA A 187 6.27 -12.44 3.62
CA ALA A 187 7.71 -12.64 3.59
C ALA A 187 8.23 -12.75 5.03
N PRO A 188 9.28 -13.55 5.30
CA PRO A 188 9.92 -13.52 6.62
C PRO A 188 10.26 -12.08 7.00
N LEU A 189 9.90 -11.67 8.22
CA LEU A 189 10.22 -10.32 8.70
C LEU A 189 11.73 -10.11 8.53
N LYS A 190 12.12 -9.11 7.74
CA LYS A 190 13.52 -8.68 7.68
C LYS A 190 13.85 -8.18 9.08
N ASN A 191 14.77 -8.88 9.77
CA ASN A 191 15.21 -8.51 11.11
C ASN A 191 15.57 -7.01 11.11
N ARG A 192 14.92 -6.25 12.00
CA ARG A 192 15.20 -4.83 12.21
C ARG A 192 16.49 -4.68 13.00
#